data_AF-A0A2V9BBM4-F1
#
_entry.id   AF-A0A2V9BBM4-F1
#
_cell.length_a   1.000
_cell.length_b   1.000
_cell.length_c   1.000
_cell.angle_alpha   90.00
_cell.angle_beta   90.00
_cell.angle_gamma   90.00
#
_symmetry.space_group_name_H-M   'P 1'
#
loop_
_entity.id
_entity.type
_entity.pdbx_description
1 polymer ?
#
loop_
_entity_poly.entity_id
_entity_poly.type
_entity_poly.pdbx_seq_one_letter_code
_entity_poly.pdbx_strand_id
1 'polypeptide(L)'
;MGGWQVAPIVSVATALPLRVLDGSGQEFGQTGFGASSEAIRTGSGGTGAGVNHVAPSSGAGSSASGKGSGLNIFADPQSVINEFRAIQLSKDTTSRGGTLRGLPAWNLDLALAKKIPLPNERMSVSFSAQFFNIFNHVTFLDPAVSLQSPQTFGVITTQGNDPRQIQMGLRFDF
;
A
#
# COMPACT_ATOMS: atom_id res chain seq x y z
N MET A 1 16.82 23.30 -31.81
CA MET A 1 16.54 23.26 -30.35
C MET A 1 15.06 23.50 -30.14
N GLY A 2 14.35 22.52 -29.58
CA GLY A 2 12.90 22.37 -29.77
C GLY A 2 12.00 23.02 -28.73
N GLY A 3 12.47 23.88 -27.81
CA GLY A 3 11.62 24.60 -26.83
C GLY A 3 10.73 23.74 -25.93
N TRP A 4 10.97 22.42 -25.89
CA TRP A 4 10.28 21.46 -25.02
C TRP A 4 10.98 21.40 -23.67
N GLN A 5 10.19 21.37 -22.61
CA GLN A 5 10.59 21.13 -21.24
C GLN A 5 9.88 19.87 -20.77
N VAL A 6 10.64 18.93 -20.23
CA VAL A 6 10.15 17.65 -19.73
C VAL A 6 10.68 17.48 -18.32
N ALA A 7 9.79 17.25 -17.36
CA ALA A 7 10.13 17.08 -15.96
C ALA A 7 9.42 15.84 -15.39
N PRO A 8 10.09 14.68 -15.36
CA PRO A 8 9.58 13.49 -14.69
C PRO A 8 9.86 13.53 -13.18
N ILE A 9 8.92 13.03 -12.38
CA ILE A 9 9.08 12.82 -10.95
C ILE A 9 8.77 11.36 -10.66
N VAL A 10 9.79 10.63 -10.21
CA VAL A 10 9.67 9.22 -9.82
C VAL A 10 9.67 9.13 -8.30
N SER A 11 8.62 8.55 -7.74
CA SER A 11 8.51 8.25 -6.32
C SER A 11 8.56 6.74 -6.13
N VAL A 12 9.51 6.25 -5.34
CA VAL A 12 9.63 4.82 -4.98
C VAL A 12 9.81 4.73 -3.48
N ALA A 13 9.00 3.90 -2.84
CA ALA A 13 9.08 3.63 -1.42
C ALA A 13 9.14 2.11 -1.19
N THR A 14 10.06 1.70 -0.32
CA THR A 14 10.03 0.35 0.22
C THR A 14 8.86 0.20 1.19
N ALA A 15 8.30 -0.99 1.24
CA ALA A 15 7.30 -1.37 2.21
C ALA A 15 7.69 -1.03 3.65
N LEU A 16 6.72 -0.57 4.42
CA LEU A 16 6.86 -0.32 5.85
C LEU A 16 6.75 -1.63 6.66
N PRO A 17 7.18 -1.63 7.93
CA PRO A 17 6.93 -2.74 8.84
C PRO A 17 5.43 -2.94 9.07
N LEU A 18 4.94 -4.15 8.78
CA LEU A 18 3.57 -4.57 8.98
C LEU A 18 3.48 -5.45 10.23
N ARG A 19 2.90 -4.93 11.30
CA ARG A 19 2.87 -5.61 12.61
C ARG A 19 1.67 -6.55 12.71
N VAL A 20 1.91 -7.85 12.80
CA VAL A 20 0.86 -8.83 13.11
C VAL A 20 0.48 -8.69 14.58
N LEU A 21 -0.76 -8.32 14.85
CA LEU A 21 -1.26 -8.09 16.19
C LEU A 21 -1.87 -9.37 16.76
N ASP A 22 -1.61 -9.61 18.04
CA ASP A 22 -2.35 -10.60 18.84
C ASP A 22 -3.81 -10.15 19.00
N GLY A 23 -4.00 -8.84 19.12
CA GLY A 23 -5.27 -8.15 18.88
C GLY A 23 -6.25 -8.16 20.05
N SER A 24 -5.92 -8.80 21.18
CA SER A 24 -6.83 -8.86 22.35
C SER A 24 -6.71 -7.63 23.27
N GLY A 25 -5.55 -6.95 23.30
CA GLY A 25 -5.31 -5.81 24.20
C GLY A 25 -5.37 -6.18 25.69
N GLN A 26 -5.51 -7.48 25.99
CA GLN A 26 -5.64 -8.08 27.31
C GLN A 26 -4.44 -8.98 27.64
N GLU A 27 -3.44 -9.03 26.75
CA GLU A 27 -2.31 -9.97 26.85
C GLU A 27 -1.49 -9.79 28.15
N PHE A 28 -1.51 -8.59 28.72
CA PHE A 28 -0.82 -8.23 29.97
C PHE A 28 -1.80 -7.78 31.08
N GLY A 29 -3.06 -8.23 31.01
CA GLY A 29 -4.17 -7.72 31.81
C GLY A 29 -4.83 -6.51 31.14
N GLN A 30 -6.13 -6.32 31.37
CA GLN A 30 -6.89 -5.25 30.74
C GLN A 30 -6.33 -3.89 31.12
N THR A 31 -5.61 -3.25 30.19
CA THR A 31 -5.14 -1.89 30.36
C THR A 31 -6.09 -0.97 29.61
N GLY A 32 -6.56 0.11 30.25
CA GLY A 32 -7.39 1.14 29.61
C GLY A 32 -6.67 1.94 28.50
N PHE A 33 -5.47 1.50 28.09
CA PHE A 33 -4.59 2.14 27.13
C PHE A 33 -4.64 1.49 25.73
N GLY A 34 -5.38 0.39 25.55
CA GLY A 34 -5.69 -0.17 24.22
C GLY A 34 -4.49 -0.64 23.38
N ALA A 35 -3.34 -0.92 24.00
CA ALA A 35 -2.15 -1.33 23.29
C ALA A 35 -2.14 -2.86 23.07
N SER A 36 -2.40 -3.29 21.83
CA SER A 36 -2.27 -4.71 21.46
C SER A 36 -0.81 -5.11 21.27
N SER A 37 -0.44 -6.25 21.85
CA SER A 37 0.85 -6.89 21.62
C SER A 37 1.00 -7.37 20.17
N GLU A 38 2.22 -7.48 19.66
CA GLU A 38 2.45 -8.24 18.44
C GLU A 38 2.39 -9.74 18.75
N ALA A 39 1.87 -10.50 17.79
CA ALA A 39 1.92 -11.94 17.83
C ALA A 39 3.37 -12.45 17.81
N ILE A 40 3.57 -13.67 18.28
CA ILE A 40 4.88 -14.33 18.23
C ILE A 40 4.95 -15.20 17.00
N ARG A 41 5.91 -14.91 16.12
CA ARG A 41 6.20 -15.76 14.98
C ARG A 41 6.91 -17.04 15.44
N THR A 42 6.30 -18.19 15.17
CA THR A 42 6.80 -19.53 15.49
C THR A 42 7.34 -20.27 14.26
N GLY A 43 6.95 -19.85 13.05
CA GLY A 43 7.41 -20.40 11.78
C GLY A 43 8.44 -19.53 11.06
N SER A 44 9.08 -20.09 10.03
CA SER A 44 10.07 -19.39 9.20
C SER A 44 9.74 -19.39 7.71
N GLY A 45 8.50 -19.70 7.33
CA GLY A 45 8.10 -19.77 5.92
C GLY A 45 8.08 -18.41 5.24
N GLY A 46 7.96 -18.41 3.93
CA GLY A 46 7.83 -17.18 3.16
C GLY A 46 6.40 -16.63 3.29
N THR A 47 6.26 -15.32 3.45
CA THR A 47 4.91 -14.71 3.47
C THR A 47 4.31 -14.56 2.08
N GLY A 48 5.11 -14.61 1.01
CA GLY A 48 4.66 -14.31 -0.34
C GLY A 48 4.06 -12.90 -0.46
N ALA A 49 4.61 -11.94 0.29
CA ALA A 49 4.08 -10.58 0.39
C ALA A 49 4.04 -9.88 -0.99
N GLY A 50 2.85 -9.46 -1.41
CA GLY A 50 2.57 -8.82 -2.68
C GLY A 50 1.06 -8.68 -2.90
N VAL A 51 0.61 -8.19 -4.05
CA VAL A 51 -0.83 -8.14 -4.36
C VAL A 51 -1.25 -9.48 -4.97
N ASN A 52 -1.88 -10.33 -4.16
CA ASN A 52 -2.27 -11.68 -4.56
C ASN A 52 -3.79 -11.81 -4.69
N HIS A 53 -4.26 -12.53 -5.70
CA HIS A 53 -5.66 -12.94 -5.77
C HIS A 53 -5.87 -14.20 -4.92
N VAL A 54 -6.73 -14.12 -3.91
CA VAL A 54 -7.03 -15.24 -3.02
C VAL A 54 -8.52 -15.54 -3.13
N ALA A 55 -8.84 -16.79 -3.45
CA ALA A 55 -10.22 -17.23 -3.55
C ALA A 55 -10.91 -17.13 -2.17
N PRO A 56 -12.21 -16.78 -2.12
CA PRO A 56 -12.96 -16.83 -0.88
C PRO A 56 -12.91 -18.24 -0.27
N SER A 57 -12.61 -18.31 1.01
CA SER A 57 -12.55 -19.52 1.81
C SER A 57 -13.21 -19.27 3.17
N SER A 58 -13.41 -20.31 3.97
CA SER A 58 -13.87 -20.17 5.36
C SER A 58 -12.72 -19.91 6.35
N GLY A 59 -11.47 -19.89 5.88
CA GLY A 59 -10.29 -19.68 6.70
C GLY A 59 -9.88 -18.20 6.82
N ALA A 60 -8.64 -17.98 7.23
CA ALA A 60 -7.97 -16.69 7.20
C ALA A 60 -7.83 -16.01 5.82
N GLY A 61 -7.81 -14.68 5.79
CA GLY A 61 -7.51 -13.87 4.60
C GLY A 61 -8.49 -13.99 3.44
N SER A 62 -9.60 -14.68 3.66
CA SER A 62 -10.75 -14.68 2.79
C SER A 62 -11.86 -13.88 3.45
N SER A 63 -12.25 -12.78 2.81
CA SER A 63 -13.51 -12.12 3.17
C SER A 63 -14.64 -13.13 2.96
N ALA A 64 -14.98 -13.86 4.02
CA ALA A 64 -15.84 -15.04 4.05
C ALA A 64 -17.33 -14.74 3.75
N SER A 65 -17.61 -13.76 2.90
CA SER A 65 -18.95 -13.29 2.58
C SER A 65 -19.05 -12.72 1.16
N GLY A 66 -18.06 -12.91 0.29
CA GLY A 66 -18.08 -12.35 -1.06
C GLY A 66 -18.07 -10.81 -1.10
N LYS A 67 -17.69 -10.16 0.02
CA LYS A 67 -17.67 -8.71 0.19
C LYS A 67 -16.25 -8.11 0.27
N GLY A 68 -15.23 -8.92 0.03
CA GLY A 68 -13.83 -8.46 -0.02
C GLY A 68 -13.41 -8.14 -1.45
N SER A 69 -12.30 -7.43 -1.58
CA SER A 69 -11.66 -7.13 -2.87
C SER A 69 -11.20 -8.35 -3.67
N GLY A 70 -11.13 -9.53 -3.03
CA GLY A 70 -10.47 -10.73 -3.58
C GLY A 70 -8.94 -10.62 -3.58
N LEU A 71 -8.40 -9.53 -3.02
CA LEU A 71 -6.97 -9.26 -2.93
C LEU A 71 -6.47 -9.47 -1.50
N ASN A 72 -5.29 -10.09 -1.37
CA ASN A 72 -4.59 -10.27 -0.11
C ASN A 72 -3.10 -9.95 -0.28
N ILE A 73 -2.47 -9.46 0.78
CA ILE A 73 -1.03 -9.25 0.80
C ILE A 73 -0.26 -10.58 0.77
N PHE A 74 -0.84 -11.66 1.27
CA PHE A 74 -0.22 -12.98 1.30
C PHE A 74 -0.79 -13.89 0.21
N ALA A 75 0.08 -14.68 -0.43
CA ALA A 75 -0.33 -15.67 -1.43
C ALA A 75 -1.14 -16.82 -0.79
N ASP A 76 -0.77 -17.24 0.42
CA ASP A 76 -1.52 -18.19 1.24
C ASP A 76 -1.70 -17.62 2.66
N PRO A 77 -2.82 -16.93 2.93
CA PRO A 77 -3.09 -16.37 4.25
C PRO A 77 -3.26 -17.43 5.34
N GLN A 78 -3.68 -18.68 5.03
CA GLN A 78 -3.75 -19.75 6.04
C GLN A 78 -2.36 -20.12 6.51
N SER A 79 -1.44 -20.32 5.56
CA SER A 79 -0.08 -20.70 5.90
C SER A 79 0.57 -19.62 6.74
N VAL A 80 0.41 -18.34 6.36
CA VAL A 80 1.01 -17.22 7.10
C VAL A 80 0.43 -17.08 8.50
N ILE A 81 -0.90 -17.10 8.67
CA ILE A 81 -1.49 -16.92 10.01
C ILE A 81 -1.08 -18.06 10.98
N ASN A 82 -0.90 -19.28 10.47
CA ASN A 82 -0.48 -20.44 11.26
C ASN A 82 0.98 -20.35 11.73
N GLU A 83 1.80 -19.47 11.14
CA GLU A 83 3.14 -19.17 11.64
C GLU A 83 3.13 -18.25 12.86
N PHE A 84 1.99 -17.72 13.25
CA PHE A 84 1.86 -16.81 14.38
C PHE A 84 1.01 -17.43 15.47
N ARG A 85 1.33 -17.07 16.70
CA ARG A 85 0.50 -17.38 17.87
C ARG A 85 0.39 -16.17 18.77
N ALA A 86 -0.64 -16.20 19.62
CA ALA A 86 -0.76 -15.27 20.72
C ALA A 86 0.46 -15.32 21.65
N ILE A 87 0.77 -14.19 22.27
CA ILE A 87 1.84 -14.11 23.25
C ILE A 87 1.47 -14.89 24.51
N GLN A 88 2.44 -15.57 25.10
CA GLN A 88 2.31 -16.33 26.34
C GLN A 88 3.23 -15.73 27.39
N LEU A 89 2.65 -15.11 28.42
CA LEU A 89 3.41 -14.42 29.49
C LEU A 89 4.40 -15.33 30.22
N SER A 90 4.15 -16.64 30.26
CA SER A 90 5.01 -17.62 30.92
C SER A 90 6.17 -18.13 30.07
N LYS A 91 6.19 -17.84 28.76
CA LYS A 91 7.16 -18.42 27.81
C LYS A 91 7.90 -17.36 27.01
N ASP A 92 7.23 -16.27 26.66
CA ASP A 92 7.76 -15.28 25.73
C ASP A 92 8.51 -14.17 26.45
N THR A 93 9.66 -13.81 25.90
CA THR A 93 10.50 -12.73 26.41
C THR A 93 10.27 -11.40 25.69
N THR A 94 9.35 -11.35 24.72
CA THR A 94 9.06 -10.17 23.89
C THR A 94 7.61 -10.15 23.44
N SER A 95 7.06 -8.95 23.25
CA SER A 95 5.73 -8.69 22.64
C SER A 95 5.82 -8.04 21.26
N ARG A 96 6.99 -8.16 20.62
CA ARG A 96 7.32 -7.58 19.30
C ARG A 96 7.80 -8.63 18.29
N GLY A 97 7.22 -9.82 18.35
CA GLY A 97 7.65 -10.98 17.55
C GLY A 97 6.98 -11.09 16.18
N GLY A 98 6.15 -10.12 15.79
CA GLY A 98 5.13 -10.28 14.75
C GLY A 98 5.34 -9.40 13.52
N THR A 99 6.51 -8.78 13.37
CA THR A 99 6.74 -7.80 12.32
C THR A 99 7.03 -8.47 10.97
N LEU A 100 6.16 -8.20 10.00
CA LEU A 100 6.27 -8.53 8.58
C LEU A 100 6.62 -7.28 7.77
N ARG A 101 6.71 -7.44 6.44
CA ARG A 101 6.91 -6.35 5.49
C ARG A 101 5.61 -6.12 4.71
N GLY A 102 5.19 -4.86 4.62
CA GLY A 102 4.02 -4.42 3.87
C GLY A 102 4.21 -4.42 2.35
N LEU A 103 3.40 -3.62 1.66
CA LEU A 103 3.43 -3.42 0.22
C LEU A 103 4.40 -2.28 -0.16
N PRO A 104 5.26 -2.49 -1.17
CA PRO A 104 6.05 -1.40 -1.74
C PRO A 104 5.14 -0.50 -2.60
N ALA A 105 5.57 0.75 -2.79
CA ALA A 105 4.84 1.72 -3.59
C ALA A 105 5.77 2.36 -4.64
N TRP A 106 5.23 2.62 -5.82
CA TRP A 106 5.91 3.43 -6.83
C TRP A 106 4.91 4.20 -7.67
N ASN A 107 5.31 5.40 -8.09
CA ASN A 107 4.52 6.28 -8.95
C ASN A 107 5.43 7.09 -9.87
N LEU A 108 4.92 7.43 -11.05
CA LEU A 108 5.57 8.34 -11.98
C LEU A 108 4.60 9.48 -12.35
N ASP A 109 5.03 10.70 -12.07
CA ASP A 109 4.37 11.93 -12.52
C ASP A 109 5.23 12.59 -13.60
N LEU A 110 4.59 13.27 -14.54
CA LEU A 110 5.27 13.90 -15.67
C LEU A 110 4.68 15.28 -15.96
N ALA A 111 5.55 16.29 -16.05
CA ALA A 111 5.19 17.58 -16.62
C ALA A 111 5.87 17.79 -17.98
N LEU A 112 5.08 18.21 -18.96
CA LEU A 112 5.51 18.59 -20.30
C LEU A 112 5.12 20.04 -20.54
N ALA A 113 6.05 20.84 -21.02
CA ALA A 113 5.76 22.20 -21.46
C ALA A 113 6.47 22.53 -22.77
N LYS A 114 5.85 23.37 -23.58
CA LYS A 114 6.37 23.75 -24.88
C LYS A 114 6.04 25.21 -25.16
N LYS A 115 7.09 26.01 -25.36
CA LYS A 115 6.95 27.37 -25.87
C LYS A 115 7.07 27.38 -27.40
N ILE A 116 6.07 27.95 -28.05
CA ILE A 116 5.96 28.09 -29.50
C ILE A 116 6.02 29.60 -29.79
N PRO A 117 7.13 30.11 -30.37
CA PRO A 117 7.17 31.48 -30.83
C PRO A 117 6.21 31.64 -32.02
N LEU A 118 5.44 32.73 -32.02
CA LEU A 118 4.59 33.09 -33.16
C LEU A 118 5.40 33.88 -34.19
N PRO A 119 4.92 34.00 -35.46
CA PRO A 119 5.62 34.72 -36.52
C PRO A 119 5.95 36.18 -36.20
N ASN A 120 5.23 36.79 -35.25
CA ASN A 120 5.55 38.11 -34.71
C ASN A 120 6.46 37.93 -33.48
N GLU A 121 7.68 38.46 -33.53
CA GLU A 121 8.75 38.26 -32.52
C GLU A 121 8.39 38.64 -31.08
N ARG A 122 7.26 39.31 -30.86
CA ARG A 122 6.76 39.73 -29.54
C ARG A 122 5.77 38.75 -28.91
N MET A 123 5.25 37.78 -29.68
CA MET A 123 4.14 36.93 -29.26
C MET A 123 4.58 35.48 -29.13
N SER A 124 4.12 34.79 -28.09
CA SER A 124 4.38 33.36 -27.93
C SER A 124 3.24 32.63 -27.24
N VAL A 125 3.11 31.35 -27.57
CA VAL A 125 2.14 30.45 -26.94
C VAL A 125 2.90 29.41 -26.13
N SER A 126 2.54 29.26 -24.86
CA SER A 126 3.07 28.24 -23.97
C SER A 126 2.00 27.19 -23.71
N PHE A 127 2.25 25.96 -24.17
CA PHE A 127 1.45 24.79 -23.84
C PHE A 127 2.07 24.06 -22.64
N SER A 128 1.24 23.59 -21.72
CA SER A 128 1.66 22.78 -20.57
C SER A 128 0.68 21.63 -20.35
N ALA A 129 1.21 20.47 -19.99
CA ALA A 129 0.45 19.30 -19.60
C ALA A 129 1.13 18.64 -18.40
N GLN A 130 0.37 18.38 -17.35
CA GLN A 130 0.81 17.68 -16.14
C GLN A 130 0.03 16.37 -16.03
N PHE A 131 0.75 15.28 -15.87
CA PHE A 131 0.23 13.94 -15.70
C PHE A 131 0.60 13.47 -14.29
N PHE A 132 -0.41 13.28 -13.44
CA PHE A 132 -0.24 12.63 -12.16
C PHE A 132 -0.62 11.15 -12.32
N ASN A 133 0.28 10.25 -11.92
CA ASN A 133 0.17 8.81 -12.14
C ASN A 133 0.03 8.46 -13.63
N ILE A 134 1.04 8.75 -14.44
CA ILE A 134 0.98 8.64 -15.91
C ILE A 134 0.62 7.22 -16.39
N PHE A 135 1.06 6.19 -15.67
CA PHE A 135 0.78 4.78 -15.96
C PHE A 135 -0.59 4.30 -15.45
N ASN A 136 -1.31 5.14 -14.71
CA ASN A 136 -2.54 4.75 -14.00
C ASN A 136 -2.33 3.48 -13.14
N HIS A 137 -1.17 3.41 -12.49
CA HIS A 137 -0.79 2.31 -11.60
C HIS A 137 -1.54 2.47 -10.27
N VAL A 138 -2.17 1.41 -9.78
CA VAL A 138 -2.85 1.41 -8.47
C VAL A 138 -1.84 1.07 -7.40
N THR A 139 -1.70 1.92 -6.39
CA THR A 139 -0.91 1.65 -5.19
C THR A 139 -1.86 1.38 -4.04
N PHE A 140 -1.77 0.20 -3.44
CA PHE A 140 -2.59 -0.16 -2.29
C PHE A 140 -1.93 0.23 -0.97
N LEU A 141 -2.74 0.44 0.06
CA LEU A 141 -2.25 0.60 1.43
C LEU A 141 -2.08 -0.76 2.11
N ASP A 142 -1.25 -0.79 3.14
CA ASP A 142 -1.05 -1.98 3.96
C ASP A 142 -2.37 -2.40 4.64
N PRO A 143 -2.74 -3.68 4.55
CA PRO A 143 -3.94 -4.20 5.18
C PRO A 143 -3.74 -4.42 6.68
N ALA A 144 -4.84 -4.56 7.43
CA ALA A 144 -4.77 -5.00 8.82
C ALA A 144 -4.42 -6.50 8.92
N VAL A 145 -3.59 -6.85 9.89
CA VAL A 145 -3.20 -8.24 10.20
C VAL A 145 -3.35 -8.50 11.71
N SER A 146 -4.40 -9.25 12.07
CA SER A 146 -4.75 -9.54 13.46
C SER A 146 -5.17 -10.99 13.63
N LEU A 147 -4.67 -11.65 14.67
CA LEU A 147 -5.07 -13.02 15.02
C LEU A 147 -6.53 -13.11 15.49
N GLN A 148 -7.13 -12.02 15.99
CA GLN A 148 -8.56 -11.98 16.37
C GLN A 148 -9.51 -11.86 15.17
N SER A 149 -9.00 -11.50 14.00
CA SER A 149 -9.81 -11.29 12.80
C SER A 149 -9.23 -12.10 11.64
N PRO A 150 -9.17 -13.44 11.77
CA PRO A 150 -8.52 -14.29 10.78
C PRO A 150 -9.14 -14.09 9.40
N GLN A 151 -10.47 -13.94 9.28
CA GLN A 151 -11.17 -13.79 8.00
C GLN A 151 -10.69 -12.57 7.20
N THR A 152 -10.27 -11.48 7.85
CA THR A 152 -9.78 -10.26 7.18
C THR A 152 -8.26 -10.13 7.20
N PHE A 153 -7.54 -11.17 7.67
CA PHE A 153 -6.09 -11.17 7.80
C PHE A 153 -5.39 -10.90 6.46
N GLY A 154 -4.77 -9.73 6.33
CA GLY A 154 -4.03 -9.36 5.12
C GLY A 154 -4.90 -8.97 3.92
N VAL A 155 -6.23 -8.84 4.08
CA VAL A 155 -7.13 -8.49 2.98
C VAL A 155 -6.95 -7.03 2.59
N ILE A 156 -6.58 -6.78 1.32
CA ILE A 156 -6.31 -5.44 0.80
C ILE A 156 -7.62 -4.80 0.37
N THR A 157 -8.09 -3.76 1.06
CA THR A 157 -9.37 -3.10 0.75
C THR A 157 -9.24 -1.64 0.33
N THR A 158 -8.05 -1.05 0.50
CA THR A 158 -7.84 0.38 0.35
C THR A 158 -6.76 0.70 -0.68
N GLN A 159 -7.11 1.62 -1.58
CA GLN A 159 -6.17 2.27 -2.48
C GLN A 159 -5.58 3.51 -1.80
N GLY A 160 -4.28 3.72 -1.93
CA GLY A 160 -3.52 4.81 -1.30
C GLY A 160 -3.16 5.98 -2.23
N ASN A 161 -3.42 5.86 -3.53
CA ASN A 161 -3.17 6.91 -4.52
C ASN A 161 -4.43 7.28 -5.31
N ASP A 162 -4.41 8.43 -5.99
CA ASP A 162 -5.49 8.80 -6.90
C ASP A 162 -5.35 8.11 -8.28
N PRO A 163 -6.47 7.86 -8.98
CA PRO A 163 -6.46 7.52 -10.39
C PRO A 163 -5.73 8.59 -11.22
N ARG A 164 -5.28 8.23 -12.42
CA ARG A 164 -4.54 9.17 -13.29
C ARG A 164 -5.31 10.47 -13.51
N GLN A 165 -4.64 11.59 -13.24
CA GLN A 165 -5.16 12.93 -13.49
C GLN A 165 -4.29 13.63 -14.54
N ILE A 166 -4.95 14.34 -15.45
CA ILE A 166 -4.28 15.11 -16.51
C ILE A 166 -4.77 16.54 -16.44
N GLN A 167 -3.84 17.47 -16.29
CA GLN A 167 -4.11 18.90 -16.28
C GLN A 167 -3.43 19.54 -17.48
N MET A 168 -4.16 20.35 -18.24
CA MET A 168 -3.63 21.03 -19.42
C MET A 168 -3.81 22.53 -19.26
N GLY A 169 -2.79 23.29 -19.66
CA GLY A 169 -2.77 24.74 -19.60
C GLY A 169 -2.26 25.33 -20.91
N LEU A 170 -2.95 26.36 -21.38
CA LEU A 170 -2.54 27.17 -22.51
C LEU A 170 -2.36 28.60 -22.04
N ARG A 171 -1.19 29.19 -22.31
CA ARG A 171 -0.88 30.57 -21.98
C ARG A 171 -0.43 31.32 -23.22
N PHE A 172 -0.90 32.54 -23.35
CA PHE A 172 -0.55 33.47 -24.41
C PHE A 172 0.25 34.62 -23.83
N ASP A 173 1.43 34.89 -24.38
CA ASP A 173 2.31 35.99 -24.00
C ASP A 173 2.39 36.98 -25.17
N PHE A 174 2.22 38.28 -24.89
CA PHE A 174 2.13 39.37 -25.86
C PHE A 174 2.94 40.60 -25.43
#